data_AF-A0A7R9U434-F1
#
_entry.id   AF-A0A7R9U434-F1
#
_cell.length_a   1.000
_cell.length_b   1.000
_cell.length_c   1.000
_cell.angle_alpha   90.00
_cell.angle_beta   90.00
_cell.angle_gamma   90.00
#
_symmetry.space_group_name_H-M   'P 1'
#
loop_
_entity.id
_entity.type
_entity.pdbx_description
1 polymer ?
#
loop_
_entity_poly.entity_id
_entity_poly.type
_entity_poly.pdbx_seq_one_letter_code
_entity_poly.pdbx_strand_id
1 'polypeptide(L)'
;MQDAMKGPVEAPRRLPCVTEESPLLADLVPSEANRRRDAVATDAAGEPVERLPLGFFLFQCSTFWETVKPVALTMLITCLSVIYVTTEDQRRAARRGTNSYVVFSNDDDETSTADDDENSSDSNDDAERLGEGVINALVIIAFLCVVTFAVVLLYKYNCLKCLWGYMMFSVLVLFGQMGGLYFWTAIERYDLVLDLPTFFFSLYNFSVVGVISIFYQKGTPRYMAQLYLVALSAIFAWNLSQFEDWTAWCLLVALALYDLCAVLSPCGPLRALVGLMEERGAPMPGLL
;
A
#
# COMPACT_ATOMS: atom_id res chain seq x y z
N MET A 1 -48.89 37.92 41.18
CA MET A 1 -49.57 37.92 39.86
C MET A 1 -48.53 37.52 38.84
N GLN A 2 -48.79 36.41 38.11
CA GLN A 2 -47.95 35.71 37.11
C GLN A 2 -46.82 34.89 37.75
N ASP A 3 -46.84 33.55 37.89
CA ASP A 3 -47.54 32.46 37.19
C ASP A 3 -47.56 32.58 35.67
N ALA A 4 -46.48 32.09 35.04
CA ALA A 4 -46.48 31.28 33.81
C ALA A 4 -45.12 31.40 33.09
N MET A 5 -44.25 30.39 33.23
CA MET A 5 -43.48 29.83 32.11
C MET A 5 -42.64 28.65 32.61
N LYS A 6 -43.31 27.52 32.83
CA LYS A 6 -42.69 26.20 32.78
C LYS A 6 -43.01 25.61 31.41
N GLY A 7 -42.13 25.84 30.44
CA GLY A 7 -42.15 25.19 29.13
C GLY A 7 -41.39 23.86 29.17
N PRO A 8 -41.82 22.83 28.42
CA PRO A 8 -41.31 21.46 28.56
C PRO A 8 -39.90 21.27 27.98
N VAL A 9 -39.12 20.43 28.66
CA VAL A 9 -37.81 19.93 28.20
C VAL A 9 -38.05 19.00 27.01
N GLU A 10 -37.56 19.41 25.84
CA GLU A 10 -37.70 18.71 24.57
C GLU A 10 -36.75 17.50 24.53
N ALA A 11 -37.29 16.30 24.32
CA ALA A 11 -36.53 15.06 24.16
C ALA A 11 -35.88 14.99 22.76
N PRO A 12 -34.69 14.40 22.59
CA PRO A 12 -34.07 14.27 21.28
C PRO A 12 -34.90 13.38 20.34
N ARG A 13 -35.23 13.90 19.16
CA ARG A 13 -35.92 13.19 18.06
C ARG A 13 -35.17 11.92 17.68
N ARG A 14 -35.88 10.79 17.67
CA ARG A 14 -35.46 9.60 16.91
C ARG A 14 -35.47 9.96 15.42
N LEU A 15 -34.34 9.83 14.75
CA LEU A 15 -34.31 9.84 13.28
C LEU A 15 -34.97 8.56 12.74
N PRO A 16 -35.66 8.65 11.58
CA PRO A 16 -36.44 7.56 11.01
C PRO A 16 -35.58 6.54 10.26
N CYS A 17 -36.17 5.36 10.07
CA CYS A 17 -35.67 4.14 9.45
C CYS A 17 -34.71 4.33 8.26
N VAL A 18 -33.57 3.63 8.34
CA VAL A 18 -32.84 3.17 7.16
C VAL A 18 -33.64 2.01 6.58
N THR A 19 -34.21 2.22 5.41
CA THR A 19 -34.81 1.20 4.56
C THR A 19 -33.76 0.20 4.09
N GLU A 20 -34.15 -1.07 4.19
CA GLU A 20 -33.68 -2.29 3.52
C GLU A 20 -32.67 -2.12 2.36
N GLU A 21 -31.56 -2.86 2.43
CA GLU A 21 -31.18 -3.91 1.46
C GLU A 21 -29.98 -4.71 2.01
N SER A 22 -30.25 -5.71 2.84
CA SER A 22 -29.37 -6.87 3.09
C SER A 22 -30.16 -7.93 3.86
N PRO A 23 -30.62 -9.01 3.21
CA PRO A 23 -31.37 -10.09 3.88
C PRO A 23 -30.55 -10.84 4.95
N LEU A 24 -29.26 -10.53 5.11
CA LEU A 24 -28.34 -11.14 6.09
C LEU A 24 -28.34 -10.43 7.46
N LEU A 25 -28.93 -9.24 7.58
CA LEU A 25 -28.95 -8.48 8.85
C LEU A 25 -30.20 -8.71 9.71
N ALA A 26 -31.25 -9.31 9.14
CA ALA A 26 -32.49 -9.60 9.87
C ALA A 26 -32.32 -10.72 10.91
N ASP A 27 -31.37 -11.65 10.69
CA ASP A 27 -31.06 -12.74 11.61
C ASP A 27 -30.12 -12.33 12.77
N LEU A 28 -29.57 -11.12 12.73
CA LEU A 28 -28.65 -10.61 13.76
C LEU A 28 -29.33 -9.72 14.82
N VAL A 29 -30.63 -9.47 14.71
CA VAL A 29 -31.40 -8.78 15.76
C VAL A 29 -32.06 -9.84 16.65
N PRO A 30 -31.53 -10.11 17.85
CA PRO A 30 -32.10 -11.14 18.72
C PRO A 30 -33.51 -10.74 19.14
N SER A 31 -34.49 -11.58 18.80
CA SER A 31 -35.87 -11.50 19.26
C SER A 31 -35.90 -11.39 20.79
N GLU A 32 -36.80 -10.56 21.35
CA GLU A 32 -36.93 -10.37 22.81
C GLU A 32 -37.19 -11.68 23.57
N ALA A 33 -37.63 -12.73 22.86
CA ALA A 33 -37.75 -14.10 23.37
C ALA A 33 -36.40 -14.75 23.71
N ASN A 34 -35.31 -14.41 23.01
CA ASN A 34 -33.95 -14.88 23.30
C ASN A 34 -33.36 -14.15 24.51
N ARG A 35 -33.67 -12.86 24.66
CA ARG A 35 -33.23 -12.02 25.79
C ARG A 35 -33.68 -12.56 27.16
N ARG A 36 -34.75 -13.36 27.21
CA ARG A 36 -35.23 -14.05 28.43
C ARG A 36 -34.63 -15.43 28.66
N ARG A 37 -34.11 -16.11 27.62
CA ARG A 37 -33.39 -17.38 27.77
C ARG A 37 -31.93 -17.19 28.16
N ASP A 38 -31.37 -16.01 27.89
CA ASP A 38 -30.02 -15.62 28.31
C ASP A 38 -29.95 -15.16 29.77
N ALA A 39 -30.93 -15.53 30.59
CA ALA A 39 -30.84 -15.42 32.04
C ALA A 39 -29.75 -16.37 32.56
N VAL A 40 -28.52 -15.85 32.59
CA VAL A 40 -27.34 -16.26 33.38
C VAL A 40 -27.42 -17.71 33.87
N ALA A 41 -27.04 -18.65 33.01
CA ALA A 41 -26.73 -20.00 33.43
C ALA A 41 -25.49 -19.94 34.34
N THR A 42 -25.70 -20.08 35.64
CA THR A 42 -24.66 -20.06 36.68
C THR A 42 -24.23 -21.50 36.92
N ASP A 43 -22.93 -21.78 36.95
CA ASP A 43 -22.44 -23.11 37.31
C ASP A 43 -22.60 -23.35 38.83
N ALA A 44 -22.44 -24.58 39.29
CA ALA A 44 -22.69 -24.99 40.70
C ALA A 44 -21.88 -24.21 41.78
N ALA A 45 -20.94 -23.35 41.36
CA ALA A 45 -20.08 -22.52 42.21
C ALA A 45 -20.44 -21.02 42.23
N GLY A 46 -21.49 -20.56 41.54
CA GLY A 46 -21.94 -19.15 41.63
C GLY A 46 -21.17 -18.15 40.75
N GLU A 47 -20.19 -18.60 39.97
CA GLU A 47 -19.42 -17.74 39.06
C GLU A 47 -20.11 -17.61 37.69
N PRO A 48 -20.11 -16.41 37.07
CA PRO A 48 -20.66 -16.22 35.73
C PRO A 48 -19.83 -17.00 34.71
N VAL A 49 -20.43 -17.97 34.04
CA VAL A 49 -19.76 -18.72 32.95
C VAL A 49 -19.64 -17.81 31.73
N GLU A 50 -18.46 -17.20 31.54
CA GLU A 50 -18.11 -16.32 30.43
C GLU A 50 -18.13 -17.06 29.08
N ARG A 51 -19.30 -17.10 28.43
CA ARG A 51 -19.48 -17.62 27.07
C ARG A 51 -19.00 -16.65 25.98
N LEU A 52 -17.85 -16.00 26.15
CA LEU A 52 -17.31 -15.01 25.20
C LEU A 52 -15.98 -15.31 24.46
N PRO A 53 -15.38 -16.53 24.46
CA PRO A 53 -14.21 -16.78 23.60
C PRO A 53 -14.58 -17.09 22.14
N LEU A 54 -15.68 -17.83 21.89
CA LEU A 54 -16.01 -18.32 20.54
C LEU A 54 -16.65 -17.25 19.63
N GLY A 55 -17.53 -16.39 20.17
CA GLY A 55 -18.12 -15.29 19.41
C GLY A 55 -17.10 -14.22 19.03
N PHE A 56 -16.18 -13.92 19.94
CA PHE A 56 -15.05 -13.02 19.66
C PHE A 56 -14.10 -13.61 18.61
N PHE A 57 -13.80 -14.91 18.68
CA PHE A 57 -13.01 -15.60 17.67
C PHE A 57 -13.68 -15.59 16.28
N LEU A 58 -14.98 -15.89 16.20
CA LEU A 58 -15.72 -15.87 14.94
C LEU A 58 -15.80 -14.46 14.33
N PHE A 59 -15.95 -13.43 15.17
CA PHE A 59 -15.89 -12.03 14.71
C PHE A 59 -14.51 -11.69 14.16
N GLN A 60 -13.43 -12.03 14.88
CA GLN A 60 -12.06 -11.83 14.38
C GLN A 60 -11.82 -12.58 13.07
N CYS A 61 -12.28 -13.83 12.95
CA CYS A 61 -12.16 -14.60 11.71
C CYS A 61 -12.93 -13.94 10.56
N SER A 62 -14.12 -13.39 10.79
CA SER A 62 -14.89 -12.69 9.75
C SER A 62 -14.16 -11.44 9.27
N THR A 63 -13.66 -10.60 10.18
CA THR A 63 -12.92 -9.38 9.82
C THR A 63 -11.56 -9.69 9.18
N PHE A 64 -10.87 -10.72 9.68
CA PHE A 64 -9.63 -11.20 9.09
C PHE A 64 -9.87 -11.68 7.66
N TRP A 65 -10.92 -12.48 7.45
CA TRP A 65 -11.28 -12.98 6.13
C TRP A 65 -11.65 -11.86 5.14
N GLU A 66 -12.34 -10.82 5.60
CA GLU A 66 -12.64 -9.64 4.78
C GLU A 66 -11.37 -8.89 4.34
N THR A 67 -10.36 -8.82 5.20
CA THR A 67 -9.09 -8.14 4.93
C THR A 67 -8.14 -8.99 4.07
N VAL A 68 -8.14 -10.31 4.26
CA VAL A 68 -7.27 -11.23 3.53
C VAL A 68 -7.67 -11.35 2.06
N LYS A 69 -8.96 -11.23 1.72
CA LYS A 69 -9.43 -11.31 0.31
C LYS A 69 -8.69 -10.38 -0.65
N PRO A 70 -8.64 -9.05 -0.44
CA PRO A 70 -7.92 -8.16 -1.34
C PRO A 70 -6.42 -8.43 -1.33
N VAL A 71 -5.82 -8.76 -0.19
CA VAL A 71 -4.37 -9.03 -0.08
C VAL A 71 -3.97 -10.33 -0.78
N ALA A 72 -4.74 -11.40 -0.63
CA ALA A 72 -4.50 -12.66 -1.34
C ALA A 72 -4.64 -12.46 -2.85
N LEU A 73 -5.64 -11.67 -3.26
CA LEU A 73 -5.85 -11.30 -4.66
C LEU A 73 -4.69 -10.47 -5.22
N THR A 74 -4.16 -9.49 -4.48
CA THR A 74 -2.99 -8.71 -4.92
C THR A 74 -1.74 -9.58 -5.03
N MET A 75 -1.52 -10.48 -4.08
CA MET A 75 -0.40 -11.41 -4.11
C MET A 75 -0.47 -12.36 -5.31
N LEU A 76 -1.64 -12.94 -5.58
CA LEU A 76 -1.84 -13.82 -6.73
C LEU A 76 -1.61 -13.07 -8.05
N ILE A 77 -2.24 -11.89 -8.20
CA ILE A 77 -2.08 -11.06 -9.41
C ILE A 77 -0.61 -10.64 -9.59
N THR A 78 0.07 -10.24 -8.52
CA THR A 78 1.48 -9.84 -8.59
C THR A 78 2.37 -11.00 -9.02
N CYS A 79 2.18 -12.19 -8.44
CA CYS A 79 2.93 -13.38 -8.83
C CYS A 79 2.68 -13.74 -10.31
N LEU A 80 1.42 -13.72 -10.76
CA LEU A 80 1.09 -13.97 -12.16
C LEU A 80 1.68 -12.89 -13.07
N SER A 81 1.55 -11.61 -12.73
CA SER A 81 2.13 -10.49 -13.47
C SER A 81 3.63 -10.68 -13.64
N VAL A 82 4.36 -10.98 -12.56
CA VAL A 82 5.82 -11.22 -12.60
C VAL A 82 6.15 -12.39 -13.53
N ILE A 83 5.46 -13.53 -13.43
CA ILE A 83 5.75 -14.71 -14.26
C ILE A 83 5.42 -14.48 -15.75
N TYR A 84 4.28 -13.86 -16.05
CA TYR A 84 3.79 -13.75 -17.42
C TYR A 84 4.42 -12.60 -18.20
N VAL A 85 4.73 -11.49 -17.52
CA VAL A 85 5.27 -10.31 -18.18
C VAL A 85 6.80 -10.33 -18.18
N THR A 86 7.48 -11.02 -17.24
CA THR A 86 8.95 -10.89 -17.10
C THR A 86 9.64 -11.78 -18.11
N THR A 87 10.27 -11.16 -19.09
CA THR A 87 11.20 -11.83 -20.00
C THR A 87 12.61 -11.79 -19.41
N GLU A 88 13.37 -12.88 -19.53
CA GLU A 88 14.77 -12.95 -19.10
C GLU A 88 15.65 -11.86 -19.75
N ASP A 89 15.32 -11.44 -20.97
CA ASP A 89 16.02 -10.36 -21.67
C ASP A 89 15.81 -8.98 -21.02
N GLN A 90 14.63 -8.76 -20.41
CA GLN A 90 14.35 -7.53 -19.66
C GLN A 90 15.07 -7.53 -18.32
N ARG A 91 15.20 -8.68 -17.65
CA ARG A 91 16.06 -8.78 -16.45
C ARG A 91 17.52 -8.46 -16.79
N ARG A 92 18.00 -8.88 -17.95
CA ARG A 92 19.35 -8.54 -18.44
C ARG A 92 19.45 -7.05 -18.80
N ALA A 93 18.45 -6.48 -19.47
CA ALA A 93 18.41 -5.05 -19.79
C ALA A 93 18.30 -4.17 -18.53
N ALA A 94 17.51 -4.58 -17.55
CA ALA A 94 17.40 -3.94 -16.24
C ALA A 94 18.73 -4.02 -15.50
N ARG A 95 19.39 -5.19 -15.45
CA ARG A 95 20.73 -5.33 -14.88
C ARG A 95 21.75 -4.41 -15.57
N ARG A 96 21.74 -4.32 -16.91
CA ARG A 96 22.58 -3.39 -17.68
C ARG A 96 22.26 -1.92 -17.38
N GLY A 97 20.98 -1.57 -17.26
CA GLY A 97 20.53 -0.22 -16.92
C GLY A 97 20.95 0.18 -15.52
N THR A 98 20.79 -0.70 -14.52
CA THR A 98 21.22 -0.45 -13.14
C THR A 98 22.74 -0.31 -13.06
N ASN A 99 23.52 -1.09 -13.83
CA ASN A 99 24.99 -0.97 -13.86
C ASN A 99 25.47 0.42 -14.33
N SER A 100 24.66 1.15 -15.11
CA SER A 100 24.97 2.54 -15.51
C SER A 100 24.69 3.61 -14.44
N TYR A 101 23.86 3.27 -13.44
CA TYR A 101 23.53 4.15 -12.30
C TYR A 101 24.27 3.75 -11.02
N VAL A 102 24.98 2.63 -11.03
CA VAL A 102 25.86 2.19 -9.96
C VAL A 102 27.19 2.93 -10.10
N VAL A 103 27.64 3.61 -9.04
CA VAL A 103 28.87 4.43 -9.04
C VAL A 103 30.13 3.59 -9.29
N PHE A 104 30.08 2.29 -8.97
CA PHE A 104 31.11 1.31 -9.28
C PHE A 104 30.57 0.34 -10.31
N SER A 105 31.07 0.41 -11.53
CA SER A 105 30.74 -0.53 -12.59
C SER A 105 31.29 -1.90 -12.19
N ASN A 106 30.44 -2.91 -12.04
CA ASN A 106 30.92 -4.29 -12.09
C ASN A 106 31.36 -4.53 -13.54
N ASP A 107 32.64 -4.28 -13.83
CA ASP A 107 33.26 -4.56 -15.14
C ASP A 107 33.49 -6.07 -15.37
N ASP A 108 33.11 -6.93 -14.41
CA ASP A 108 33.45 -8.36 -14.46
C ASP A 108 32.45 -9.26 -15.20
N ASP A 109 31.30 -8.75 -15.65
CA ASP A 109 30.24 -9.58 -16.27
C ASP A 109 30.14 -9.43 -17.81
N GLU A 110 31.20 -8.91 -18.44
CA GLU A 110 31.36 -8.93 -19.90
C GLU A 110 32.75 -9.46 -20.32
N THR A 111 33.26 -10.53 -19.70
CA THR A 111 34.29 -11.39 -20.31
C THR A 111 34.14 -12.84 -19.86
N SER A 112 33.07 -13.51 -20.30
CA SER A 112 33.04 -14.97 -20.37
C SER A 112 33.62 -15.46 -21.70
N THR A 113 34.88 -15.16 -21.99
CA THR A 113 35.70 -15.92 -22.94
C THR A 113 37.17 -15.60 -22.76
N ALA A 114 37.92 -16.62 -22.29
CA ALA A 114 39.39 -16.80 -22.35
C ALA A 114 40.22 -15.68 -21.65
N ASP A 115 41.11 -15.93 -20.69
CA ASP A 115 42.00 -17.06 -20.45
C ASP A 115 42.35 -17.13 -18.95
N ASP A 116 42.77 -18.32 -18.53
CA ASP A 116 43.32 -18.65 -17.21
C ASP A 116 44.45 -17.70 -16.77
N ASP A 117 44.40 -17.18 -15.54
CA ASP A 117 45.58 -17.09 -14.69
C ASP A 117 45.17 -16.91 -13.21
N GLU A 118 45.24 -18.03 -12.48
CA GLU A 118 45.17 -18.12 -11.03
C GLU A 118 46.35 -17.39 -10.37
N ASN A 119 46.12 -16.33 -9.59
CA ASN A 119 46.87 -16.11 -8.35
C ASN A 119 46.24 -15.04 -7.42
N SER A 120 45.96 -15.47 -6.19
CA SER A 120 45.95 -14.70 -4.94
C SER A 120 44.76 -13.81 -4.56
N SER A 121 44.05 -14.28 -3.51
CA SER A 121 43.28 -13.55 -2.48
C SER A 121 41.75 -13.46 -2.57
N ASP A 122 41.09 -14.62 -2.67
CA ASP A 122 39.62 -14.81 -2.59
C ASP A 122 38.90 -14.05 -1.46
N SER A 123 39.53 -13.77 -0.31
CA SER A 123 38.88 -13.05 0.79
C SER A 123 38.87 -11.52 0.65
N ASN A 124 39.72 -10.95 -0.20
CA ASN A 124 39.75 -9.50 -0.44
C ASN A 124 38.77 -9.13 -1.57
N ASP A 125 38.65 -9.97 -2.59
CA ASP A 125 37.77 -9.72 -3.74
C ASP A 125 36.28 -9.73 -3.32
N ASP A 126 35.89 -10.64 -2.42
CA ASP A 126 34.55 -10.67 -1.85
C ASP A 126 34.26 -9.43 -0.99
N ALA A 127 35.23 -8.99 -0.19
CA ALA A 127 35.09 -7.83 0.70
C ALA A 127 35.08 -6.50 -0.08
N GLU A 128 35.83 -6.42 -1.18
CA GLU A 128 35.90 -5.26 -2.06
C GLU A 128 34.60 -5.13 -2.87
N ARG A 129 34.11 -6.23 -3.45
CA ARG A 129 32.79 -6.30 -4.10
C ARG A 129 31.63 -5.98 -3.15
N LEU A 130 31.70 -6.45 -1.91
CA LEU A 130 30.73 -6.07 -0.87
C LEU A 130 30.83 -4.59 -0.50
N GLY A 131 32.05 -4.04 -0.40
CA GLY A 131 32.29 -2.63 -0.10
C GLY A 131 31.71 -1.71 -1.17
N GLU A 132 31.95 -2.03 -2.44
CA GLU A 132 31.43 -1.26 -3.59
C GLU A 132 29.90 -1.33 -3.70
N GLY A 133 29.33 -2.53 -3.51
CA GLY A 133 27.88 -2.73 -3.48
C GLY A 133 27.19 -1.98 -2.33
N VAL A 134 27.81 -1.96 -1.14
CA VAL A 134 27.30 -1.22 0.03
C VAL A 134 27.35 0.28 -0.20
N ILE A 135 28.42 0.82 -0.80
CA ILE A 135 28.51 2.26 -1.08
C ILE A 135 27.45 2.68 -2.08
N ASN A 136 27.22 1.90 -3.14
CA ASN A 136 26.17 2.21 -4.10
C ASN A 136 24.76 2.14 -3.48
N ALA A 137 24.49 1.10 -2.68
CA ALA A 137 23.24 1.00 -1.93
C ALA A 137 23.05 2.20 -0.98
N LEU A 138 24.12 2.66 -0.33
CA LEU A 138 24.09 3.84 0.54
C LEU A 138 23.71 5.11 -0.23
N VAL A 139 24.22 5.32 -1.45
CA VAL A 139 23.85 6.48 -2.28
C VAL A 139 22.37 6.46 -2.63
N ILE A 140 21.83 5.29 -3.00
CA ILE A 140 20.40 5.12 -3.30
C ILE A 140 19.56 5.40 -2.04
N ILE A 141 19.96 4.85 -0.89
CA ILE A 141 19.28 5.08 0.39
C ILE A 141 19.35 6.55 0.79
N ALA A 142 20.49 7.21 0.63
CA ALA A 142 20.67 8.63 0.92
C ALA A 142 19.74 9.50 0.07
N PHE A 143 19.61 9.19 -1.23
CA PHE A 143 18.65 9.87 -2.09
C PHE A 143 17.20 9.69 -1.60
N LEU A 144 16.79 8.47 -1.23
CA LEU A 144 15.47 8.22 -0.62
C LEU A 144 15.27 9.00 0.68
N CYS A 145 16.29 9.11 1.52
CA CYS A 145 16.27 9.95 2.73
C CYS A 145 16.09 11.44 2.39
N VAL A 146 16.72 11.95 1.34
CA VAL A 146 16.54 13.34 0.89
C VAL A 146 15.11 13.59 0.42
N VAL A 147 14.53 12.67 -0.36
CA VAL A 147 13.14 12.78 -0.83
C VAL A 147 12.16 12.74 0.33
N THR A 148 12.34 11.81 1.27
CA THR A 148 11.48 11.73 2.47
C THR A 148 11.61 12.98 3.34
N PHE A 149 12.82 13.52 3.53
CA PHE A 149 13.03 14.79 4.22
C PHE A 149 12.36 15.96 3.50
N ALA A 150 12.40 16.01 2.17
CA ALA A 150 11.73 17.04 1.38
C ALA A 150 10.21 17.03 1.60
N VAL A 151 9.57 15.85 1.68
CA VAL A 151 8.14 15.72 1.99
C VAL A 151 7.83 16.21 3.41
N VAL A 152 8.65 15.82 4.40
CA VAL A 152 8.50 16.28 5.80
C VAL A 152 8.68 17.79 5.91
N LEU A 153 9.63 18.35 5.16
CA LEU A 153 9.89 19.78 5.10
C LEU A 153 8.69 20.51 4.48
N LEU A 154 8.14 20.02 3.37
CA LEU A 154 6.91 20.53 2.76
C LEU A 154 5.71 20.53 3.73
N TYR A 155 5.60 19.48 4.54
CA TYR A 155 4.59 19.38 5.60
C TYR A 155 4.80 20.44 6.69
N LYS A 156 6.04 20.64 7.16
CA LYS A 156 6.38 21.65 8.17
C LYS A 156 6.09 23.08 7.71
N TYR A 157 6.21 23.37 6.41
CA TYR A 157 5.84 24.67 5.84
C TYR A 157 4.32 24.91 5.73
N ASN A 158 3.47 24.02 6.27
CA ASN A 158 2.00 24.12 6.25
C ASN A 158 1.39 24.20 4.82
N CYS A 159 2.14 23.78 3.80
CA CYS A 159 1.72 23.83 2.40
C CYS A 159 0.81 22.63 2.04
N LEU A 160 -0.29 22.43 2.77
CA LEU A 160 -1.18 21.27 2.59
C LEU A 160 -1.78 21.14 1.18
N LYS A 161 -1.98 22.26 0.46
CA LYS A 161 -2.39 22.23 -0.95
C LYS A 161 -1.29 21.69 -1.87
N CYS A 162 -0.03 22.02 -1.58
CA CYS A 162 1.12 21.52 -2.34
C CYS A 162 1.35 20.04 -2.03
N LEU A 163 1.21 19.63 -0.77
CA LEU A 163 1.28 18.22 -0.37
C LEU A 163 0.20 17.39 -1.07
N TRP A 164 -1.05 17.87 -1.09
CA TRP A 164 -2.13 17.20 -1.81
C TRP A 164 -1.83 17.07 -3.31
N GLY A 165 -1.33 18.13 -3.95
CA GLY A 165 -0.89 18.08 -5.35
C GLY A 165 0.29 17.14 -5.59
N TYR A 166 1.26 17.10 -4.68
CA TYR A 166 2.40 16.18 -4.73
C TYR A 166 1.94 14.73 -4.67
N MET A 167 0.99 14.40 -3.79
CA MET A 167 0.42 13.05 -3.70
C MET A 167 -0.28 12.64 -5.01
N MET A 168 -1.08 13.53 -5.62
CA MET A 168 -1.69 13.26 -6.94
C MET A 168 -0.63 13.03 -8.01
N PHE A 169 0.35 13.93 -8.06
CA PHE A 169 1.40 13.91 -9.08
C PHE A 169 2.27 12.67 -8.96
N SER A 170 2.62 12.26 -7.74
CA SER A 170 3.40 11.05 -7.49
C SER A 170 2.67 9.80 -7.97
N VAL A 171 1.38 9.66 -7.68
CA VAL A 171 0.58 8.51 -8.16
C VAL A 171 0.38 8.57 -9.67
N LEU A 172 0.23 9.76 -10.26
CA LEU A 172 0.17 9.93 -11.71
C LEU A 172 1.46 9.51 -12.40
N VAL A 173 2.62 9.91 -11.88
CA VAL A 173 3.93 9.50 -12.41
C VAL A 173 4.13 8.01 -12.21
N LEU A 174 3.69 7.43 -11.09
CA LEU A 174 3.77 6.00 -10.87
C LEU A 174 2.92 5.24 -11.91
N PHE A 175 1.64 5.57 -12.11
CA PHE A 175 0.84 4.92 -13.15
C PHE A 175 1.32 5.21 -14.57
N GLY A 176 1.73 6.45 -14.85
CA GLY A 176 2.17 6.88 -16.18
C GLY A 176 3.53 6.29 -16.55
N GLN A 177 4.57 6.57 -15.77
CA GLN A 177 5.93 6.11 -16.06
C GLN A 177 6.10 4.63 -15.75
N MET A 178 5.84 4.21 -14.50
CA MET A 178 6.09 2.83 -14.08
C MET A 178 5.04 1.87 -14.67
N GLY A 179 3.77 2.29 -14.72
CA GLY A 179 2.72 1.53 -15.41
C GLY A 179 2.86 1.57 -16.93
N GLY A 180 3.40 2.64 -17.51
CA GLY A 180 3.71 2.72 -18.94
C GLY A 180 4.82 1.77 -19.35
N LEU A 181 5.89 1.67 -18.55
CA LEU A 181 6.94 0.67 -18.76
C LEU A 181 6.38 -0.75 -18.70
N TYR A 182 5.58 -1.05 -17.67
CA TYR A 182 4.90 -2.34 -17.55
C TYR A 182 4.01 -2.66 -18.77
N PHE A 183 3.21 -1.69 -19.22
CA PHE A 183 2.33 -1.86 -20.37
C PHE A 183 3.12 -2.04 -21.68
N TRP A 184 4.21 -1.30 -21.86
CA TRP A 184 5.11 -1.45 -23.00
C TRP A 184 5.73 -2.85 -23.07
N THR A 185 6.27 -3.34 -21.95
CA THR A 185 6.82 -4.70 -21.87
C THR A 185 5.76 -5.77 -22.16
N ALA A 186 4.52 -5.56 -21.70
CA ALA A 186 3.42 -6.46 -22.02
C ALA A 186 3.12 -6.49 -23.53
N ILE A 187 3.14 -5.35 -24.21
CA ILE A 187 2.92 -5.25 -25.66
C ILE A 187 3.96 -6.04 -26.44
N GLU A 188 5.24 -5.86 -26.09
CA GLU A 188 6.36 -6.58 -26.70
C GLU A 188 6.26 -8.09 -26.44
N ARG A 189 5.84 -8.49 -25.23
CA ARG A 189 5.70 -9.91 -24.87
C ARG A 189 4.58 -10.63 -25.60
N TYR A 190 3.46 -9.95 -25.83
CA TYR A 190 2.26 -10.50 -26.48
C TYR A 190 2.17 -10.19 -27.98
N ASP A 191 3.20 -9.55 -28.55
CA ASP A 191 3.27 -9.13 -29.96
C ASP A 191 2.01 -8.37 -30.41
N LEU A 192 1.56 -7.44 -29.56
CA LEU A 192 0.38 -6.62 -29.82
C LEU A 192 0.75 -5.48 -30.78
N VAL A 193 0.11 -5.45 -31.94
CA VAL A 193 0.27 -4.34 -32.90
C VAL A 193 -0.52 -3.13 -32.40
N LEU A 194 0.14 -2.26 -31.63
CA LEU A 194 -0.43 -1.01 -31.12
C LEU A 194 0.31 0.20 -31.66
N ASP A 195 -0.45 1.16 -32.20
CA ASP A 195 0.08 2.44 -32.63
C ASP A 195 0.49 3.30 -31.43
N LEU A 196 1.60 4.04 -31.58
CA LEU A 196 2.12 4.98 -30.58
C LEU A 196 1.06 5.95 -30.00
N PRO A 197 0.19 6.63 -30.80
CA PRO A 197 -0.85 7.49 -30.25
C PRO A 197 -1.88 6.72 -29.41
N THR A 198 -2.24 5.51 -29.81
CA THR A 198 -3.18 4.65 -29.07
C THR A 198 -2.59 4.24 -27.73
N PHE A 199 -1.29 3.93 -27.70
CA PHE A 199 -0.55 3.64 -26.47
C PHE A 199 -0.61 4.80 -25.48
N PHE A 200 -0.19 6.00 -25.89
CA PHE A 200 -0.19 7.17 -25.00
C PHE A 200 -1.60 7.57 -24.56
N PHE A 201 -2.59 7.48 -25.45
CA PHE A 201 -3.98 7.76 -25.11
C PHE A 201 -4.50 6.77 -24.07
N SER A 202 -4.28 5.47 -24.26
CA SER A 202 -4.68 4.43 -23.30
C SER A 202 -4.03 4.66 -21.92
N LEU A 203 -2.72 4.89 -21.92
CA LEU A 203 -1.94 5.11 -20.71
C LEU A 203 -2.36 6.37 -19.94
N TYR A 204 -2.66 7.45 -20.66
CA TYR A 204 -3.15 8.70 -20.07
C TYR A 204 -4.53 8.50 -19.43
N ASN A 205 -5.46 7.84 -20.12
CA ASN A 205 -6.78 7.53 -19.57
C ASN A 205 -6.67 6.64 -18.32
N PHE A 206 -5.86 5.58 -18.38
CA PHE A 206 -5.63 4.70 -17.24
C PHE A 206 -5.05 5.45 -16.03
N SER A 207 -4.04 6.29 -16.24
CA SER A 207 -3.38 7.04 -15.16
C SER A 207 -4.31 8.09 -14.53
N VAL A 208 -5.04 8.85 -15.35
CA VAL A 208 -5.96 9.89 -14.85
C VAL A 208 -7.15 9.26 -14.13
N VAL A 209 -7.76 8.22 -14.69
CA VAL A 209 -8.87 7.52 -14.03
C VAL A 209 -8.39 6.86 -12.74
N GLY A 210 -7.18 6.29 -12.70
CA GLY A 210 -6.61 5.71 -11.49
C GLY A 210 -6.41 6.73 -10.37
N VAL A 211 -5.84 7.90 -10.67
CA VAL A 211 -5.68 8.99 -9.70
C VAL A 211 -7.04 9.48 -9.20
N ILE A 212 -7.99 9.73 -10.11
CA ILE A 212 -9.35 10.13 -9.72
C ILE A 212 -10.00 9.05 -8.84
N SER A 213 -9.84 7.77 -9.18
CA SER A 213 -10.42 6.67 -8.43
C SER A 213 -9.87 6.53 -7.01
N ILE A 214 -8.59 6.82 -6.80
CA ILE A 214 -7.93 6.71 -5.48
C ILE A 214 -8.29 7.91 -4.60
N PHE A 215 -8.28 9.12 -5.17
CA PHE A 215 -8.43 10.34 -4.38
C PHE A 215 -9.86 10.87 -4.30
N TYR A 216 -10.74 10.53 -5.25
CA TYR A 216 -12.12 10.98 -5.29
C TYR A 216 -13.08 9.91 -4.75
N GLN A 217 -12.96 9.59 -3.46
CA GLN A 217 -13.76 8.54 -2.81
C GLN A 217 -15.27 8.82 -2.76
N LYS A 218 -15.69 10.09 -2.87
CA LYS A 218 -17.11 10.48 -2.70
C LYS A 218 -17.98 10.17 -3.92
N GLY A 219 -17.37 9.94 -5.10
CA GLY A 219 -18.10 9.70 -6.35
C GLY A 219 -17.81 8.37 -7.03
N THR A 220 -16.79 7.63 -6.57
CA THR A 220 -16.33 6.42 -7.25
C THR A 220 -16.86 5.16 -6.56
N PRO A 221 -17.41 4.19 -7.31
CA PRO A 221 -17.84 2.91 -6.74
C PRO A 221 -16.65 2.20 -6.09
N ARG A 222 -16.87 1.63 -4.89
CA ARG A 222 -15.82 1.01 -4.04
C ARG A 222 -14.99 -0.03 -4.79
N TYR A 223 -15.62 -0.78 -5.70
CA TYR A 223 -14.95 -1.79 -6.53
C TYR A 223 -13.88 -1.20 -7.46
N MET A 224 -14.09 -0.02 -8.04
CA MET A 224 -13.11 0.61 -8.93
C MET A 224 -11.90 1.10 -8.16
N ALA A 225 -12.12 1.73 -6.99
CA ALA A 225 -11.02 2.14 -6.11
C ALA A 225 -10.17 0.94 -5.68
N GLN A 226 -10.80 -0.17 -5.28
CA GLN A 226 -10.10 -1.40 -4.94
C GLN A 226 -9.31 -1.98 -6.12
N LEU A 227 -9.90 -2.00 -7.33
CA LEU A 227 -9.21 -2.49 -8.53
C LEU A 227 -7.96 -1.66 -8.85
N TYR A 228 -8.04 -0.33 -8.78
CA TYR A 228 -6.90 0.54 -9.02
C TYR A 228 -5.83 0.45 -7.93
N LEU A 229 -6.21 0.27 -6.67
CA LEU A 229 -5.26 0.01 -5.58
C LEU A 229 -4.53 -1.32 -5.78
N VAL A 230 -5.23 -2.35 -6.24
CA VAL A 230 -4.65 -3.66 -6.58
C VAL A 230 -3.68 -3.52 -7.76
N ALA A 231 -4.09 -2.83 -8.82
CA ALA A 231 -3.25 -2.59 -10.00
C ALA A 231 -1.99 -1.78 -9.63
N LEU A 232 -2.13 -0.75 -8.79
CA LEU A 232 -1.01 0.05 -8.29
C LEU A 232 -0.01 -0.82 -7.53
N SER A 233 -0.50 -1.69 -6.64
CA SER A 233 0.34 -2.64 -5.90
C SER A 233 1.08 -3.59 -6.84
N ALA A 234 0.40 -4.14 -7.84
CA ALA A 234 1.01 -5.07 -8.79
C ALA A 234 2.09 -4.40 -9.65
N ILE A 235 1.82 -3.19 -10.17
CA ILE A 235 2.78 -2.41 -10.97
C ILE A 235 4.00 -2.02 -10.13
N PHE A 236 3.80 -1.62 -8.87
CA PHE A 236 4.88 -1.25 -7.97
C PHE A 236 5.74 -2.47 -7.59
N ALA A 237 5.11 -3.58 -7.22
CA ALA A 237 5.81 -4.82 -6.90
C ALA A 237 6.56 -5.39 -8.12
N TRP A 238 5.97 -5.29 -9.30
CA TRP A 238 6.65 -5.59 -10.56
C TRP A 238 7.93 -4.76 -10.73
N ASN A 239 7.88 -3.45 -10.50
CA ASN A 239 9.07 -2.61 -10.60
C ASN A 239 10.12 -2.96 -9.54
N LEU A 240 9.69 -3.27 -8.31
CA LEU A 240 10.60 -3.78 -7.27
C LEU A 240 11.26 -5.12 -7.65
N SER A 241 10.59 -5.96 -8.43
CA SER A 241 11.13 -7.25 -8.88
C SER A 241 12.24 -7.14 -9.93
N GLN A 242 12.46 -5.96 -10.50
CA GLN A 242 13.52 -5.71 -11.49
C GLN A 242 14.85 -5.31 -10.83
N PHE A 243 14.88 -5.02 -9.53
CA PHE A 243 16.13 -4.72 -8.82
C PHE A 243 16.98 -5.97 -8.61
N GLU A 244 18.29 -5.78 -8.51
CA GLU A 244 19.23 -6.84 -8.18
C GLU A 244 18.95 -7.44 -6.79
N ASP A 245 19.20 -8.74 -6.64
CA ASP A 245 18.84 -9.55 -5.48
C ASP A 245 19.28 -8.92 -4.14
N TRP A 246 20.56 -8.53 -4.01
CA TRP A 246 21.07 -7.89 -2.79
C TRP A 246 20.43 -6.53 -2.50
N THR A 247 20.25 -5.69 -3.53
CA THR A 247 19.61 -4.39 -3.39
C THR A 247 18.15 -4.54 -2.96
N ALA A 248 17.44 -5.54 -3.48
CA ALA A 248 16.06 -5.84 -3.09
C ALA A 248 15.95 -6.25 -1.62
N TRP A 249 16.82 -7.16 -1.13
CA TRP A 249 16.87 -7.53 0.28
C TRP A 249 17.16 -6.34 1.20
N CYS A 250 18.15 -5.51 0.83
CA CYS A 250 18.48 -4.29 1.58
C CYS A 250 17.30 -3.31 1.62
N LEU A 251 16.61 -3.09 0.49
CA LEU A 251 15.44 -2.20 0.42
C LEU A 251 14.28 -2.72 1.29
N LEU A 252 14.01 -4.04 1.25
CA LEU A 252 12.97 -4.66 2.09
C LEU A 252 13.25 -4.48 3.58
N VAL A 253 14.50 -4.74 4.02
CA VAL A 253 14.90 -4.55 5.41
C VAL A 253 14.84 -3.06 5.81
N ALA A 254 15.30 -2.16 4.95
CA ALA A 254 15.26 -0.72 5.20
C ALA A 254 13.82 -0.19 5.32
N LEU A 255 12.90 -0.65 4.46
CA LEU A 255 11.48 -0.25 4.52
C LEU A 255 10.78 -0.81 5.77
N ALA A 256 11.09 -2.05 6.15
CA ALA A 256 10.60 -2.63 7.39
C ALA A 256 11.11 -1.88 8.64
N LEU A 257 12.40 -1.51 8.64
CA LEU A 257 12.98 -0.70 9.71
C LEU A 257 12.37 0.71 9.76
N TYR A 258 12.15 1.34 8.59
CA TYR A 258 11.50 2.64 8.50
C TYR A 258 10.08 2.64 9.07
N ASP A 259 9.27 1.65 8.71
CA ASP A 259 7.90 1.49 9.23
C ASP A 259 7.92 1.29 10.76
N LEU A 260 8.84 0.46 11.26
CA LEU A 260 9.05 0.27 12.70
C LEU A 260 9.46 1.57 13.42
N CYS A 261 10.38 2.34 12.85
CA CYS A 261 10.81 3.63 13.39
C CYS A 261 9.70 4.68 13.39
N ALA A 262 8.86 4.68 12.35
CA ALA A 262 7.73 5.61 12.25
C ALA A 262 6.65 5.33 13.32
N VAL A 263 6.40 4.05 13.64
CA VAL A 263 5.43 3.64 14.67
C VAL A 263 5.96 3.88 16.09
N LEU A 264 7.23 3.56 16.35
CA LEU A 264 7.80 3.62 17.70
C LEU A 264 8.23 5.03 18.14
N SER A 265 8.39 5.99 17.22
CA SER A 265 8.86 7.33 17.59
C SER A 265 7.79 8.14 18.35
N PRO A 266 8.01 8.50 19.63
CA PRO A 266 7.03 9.21 20.46
C PRO A 266 6.76 10.67 19.99
N CYS A 267 7.60 11.21 19.11
CA CYS A 267 7.41 12.47 18.39
C CYS A 267 7.07 12.22 16.91
N GLY A 268 6.20 11.25 16.64
CA GLY A 268 5.89 10.83 15.28
C GLY A 268 5.05 11.86 14.51
N PRO A 269 5.39 12.14 13.23
CA PRO A 269 4.55 12.92 12.31
C PRO A 269 3.12 12.36 12.20
N LEU A 270 2.90 11.09 12.55
CA LEU A 270 1.60 10.44 12.61
C LEU A 270 0.65 11.07 13.65
N ARG A 271 1.15 11.45 14.85
CA ARG A 271 0.34 12.16 15.85
C ARG A 271 -0.01 13.58 15.41
N ALA A 272 0.94 14.25 14.74
CA ALA A 272 0.69 15.55 14.13
C ALA A 272 -0.35 15.45 12.99
N LEU A 273 -0.29 14.38 12.19
CA LEU A 273 -1.24 14.10 11.11
C LEU A 273 -2.65 13.83 11.66
N VAL A 274 -2.77 12.98 12.69
CA VAL A 274 -4.05 12.66 13.35
C VAL A 274 -4.66 13.91 14.01
N GLY A 275 -3.85 14.71 14.71
CA GLY A 275 -4.31 15.97 15.30
C GLY A 275 -4.84 16.95 14.25
N LEU A 276 -4.18 17.06 13.09
CA LEU A 276 -4.66 17.90 11.98
C LEU A 276 -5.90 17.33 11.27
N MET A 277 -6.10 16.01 11.25
CA MET A 277 -7.30 15.38 10.69
C MET A 277 -8.53 15.61 11.59
N GLU A 278 -8.36 15.50 12.92
CA GLU A 278 -9.41 15.84 13.89
C GLU A 278 -9.77 17.34 13.86
N GLU A 279 -8.77 18.22 13.74
CA GLU A 279 -8.98 19.67 13.74
C GLU A 279 -9.63 20.20 12.44
N ARG A 280 -9.46 19.50 11.32
CA ARG A 280 -10.01 19.91 10.00
C ARG A 280 -11.24 19.15 9.52
N GLY A 281 -11.71 18.12 10.25
CA GLY A 281 -12.87 17.32 9.86
C GLY A 281 -12.74 16.70 8.46
N ALA A 282 -11.50 16.53 7.98
CA ALA A 282 -11.23 15.96 6.67
C ALA A 282 -11.49 14.45 6.77
N PRO A 283 -12.36 13.86 5.94
CA PRO A 283 -12.48 12.41 5.86
C PRO A 283 -11.10 11.85 5.51
N MET A 284 -10.69 10.79 6.23
CA MET A 284 -9.38 10.16 6.07
C MET A 284 -9.08 9.98 4.58
N PRO A 285 -8.04 10.63 4.02
CA PRO A 285 -7.72 10.48 2.60
C PRO A 285 -7.42 9.01 2.33
N GLY A 286 -8.05 8.51 1.27
CA GLY A 286 -8.38 7.12 1.00
C GLY A 286 -7.29 6.09 0.77
N LEU A 287 -6.31 6.01 1.66
CA LEU A 287 -5.21 5.05 1.60
C LEU A 287 -5.27 4.01 2.74
N LEU A 288 -6.47 3.57 3.11
CA LEU A 288 -6.73 2.39 3.95
C LEU A 288 -7.78 1.49 3.27
#